data_AF-A0A356SF07-F1
#
_entry.id   AF-A0A356SF07-F1
#
_cell.length_a   1.000
_cell.length_b   1.000
_cell.length_c   1.000
_cell.angle_alpha   90.00
_cell.angle_beta   90.00
_cell.angle_gamma   90.00
#
_symmetry.space_group_name_H-M   'P 1'
#
loop_
_entity.id
_entity.type
_entity.pdbx_description
1 polymer ?
#
loop_
_entity_poly.entity_id
_entity_poly.type
_entity_poly.pdbx_seq_one_letter_code
_entity_poly.pdbx_strand_id
1 'polypeptide(L)'
;QNLDAIPRVQDWVDHARAAVRAAEAQKGDGQPDLLAATERNVVLQMSHLNSHPAVAARLAAGDIDMHGWVYHIGSGDVTAYDAESDSFTSISA
;
A
#
# COMPACT_ATOMS: atom_id res chain seq x y z
N GLN A 1 -4.04 -18.06 -10.48
CA GLN A 1 -2.90 -18.68 -11.16
C GLN A 1 -2.12 -19.50 -10.13
N ASN A 2 -1.64 -20.68 -10.50
CA ASN A 2 -0.92 -21.57 -9.59
C ASN A 2 0.57 -21.16 -9.55
N LEU A 3 1.10 -20.82 -8.35
CA LEU A 3 2.48 -20.39 -8.11
C LEU A 3 3.36 -21.51 -7.53
N ASP A 4 2.92 -22.78 -7.58
CA ASP A 4 3.65 -23.95 -7.06
C ASP A 4 5.07 -24.07 -7.64
N ALA A 5 5.30 -23.52 -8.85
CA ALA A 5 6.59 -23.49 -9.50
C ALA A 5 7.59 -22.50 -8.88
N ILE A 6 7.15 -21.54 -8.05
CA ILE A 6 7.99 -20.50 -7.46
C ILE A 6 7.59 -20.22 -5.99
N PRO A 7 7.82 -21.17 -5.07
CA PRO A 7 7.34 -21.09 -3.68
C PRO A 7 7.87 -19.86 -2.92
N ARG A 8 9.08 -19.39 -3.23
CA ARG A 8 9.60 -18.15 -2.62
C ARG A 8 8.81 -16.89 -3.02
N VAL A 9 8.25 -16.88 -4.23
CA VAL A 9 7.39 -15.78 -4.69
C VAL A 9 6.00 -15.91 -4.08
N GLN A 10 5.50 -17.13 -3.87
CA GLN A 10 4.27 -17.38 -3.12
C GLN A 10 4.37 -16.79 -1.69
N ASP A 11 5.40 -17.16 -0.94
CA ASP A 11 5.62 -16.66 0.44
C ASP A 11 5.71 -15.13 0.48
N TRP A 12 6.39 -14.53 -0.50
CA TRP A 12 6.53 -13.08 -0.60
C TRP A 12 5.19 -12.38 -0.88
N VAL A 13 4.41 -12.89 -1.83
CA VAL A 13 3.09 -12.33 -2.21
C VAL A 13 2.08 -12.51 -1.07
N ASP A 14 2.22 -13.54 -0.25
CA ASP A 14 1.36 -13.80 0.89
C ASP A 14 1.39 -12.66 1.94
N HIS A 15 2.48 -11.90 2.03
CA HIS A 15 2.54 -10.69 2.86
C HIS A 15 1.57 -9.58 2.39
N ALA A 16 1.18 -9.58 1.11
CA ALA A 16 0.20 -8.64 0.57
C ALA A 16 -1.25 -9.09 0.80
N ARG A 17 -1.49 -10.31 1.32
CA ARG A 17 -2.83 -10.89 1.44
C ARG A 17 -3.76 -10.05 2.34
N ALA A 18 -3.20 -9.41 3.38
CA ALA A 18 -3.97 -8.52 4.25
C ALA A 18 -4.49 -7.28 3.48
N ALA A 19 -3.67 -6.72 2.58
CA ALA A 19 -4.06 -5.60 1.73
C ALA A 19 -5.16 -5.98 0.73
N VAL A 20 -5.05 -7.17 0.13
CA VAL A 20 -6.09 -7.69 -0.78
C VAL A 20 -7.43 -7.81 -0.06
N ARG A 21 -7.46 -8.40 1.14
CA ARG A 21 -8.69 -8.51 1.95
C ARG A 21 -9.27 -7.14 2.32
N ALA A 22 -8.41 -6.18 2.65
CA ALA A 22 -8.84 -4.82 2.95
C ALA A 22 -9.50 -4.13 1.73
N ALA A 23 -8.98 -4.36 0.53
CA ALA A 23 -9.56 -3.86 -0.71
C ALA A 23 -10.90 -4.53 -1.06
N GLU A 24 -11.01 -5.85 -0.88
CA GLU A 24 -12.26 -6.59 -1.11
C GLU A 24 -13.41 -6.09 -0.21
N ALA A 25 -13.11 -5.75 1.04
CA ALA A 25 -14.08 -5.23 1.99
C ALA A 25 -14.65 -3.85 1.60
N GLN A 26 -13.92 -3.05 0.82
CA GLN A 26 -14.36 -1.73 0.38
C GLN A 26 -15.38 -1.74 -0.76
N LYS A 27 -15.33 -2.74 -1.67
CA LYS A 27 -16.19 -2.76 -2.87
C LYS A 27 -17.49 -3.54 -2.74
N GLY A 28 -17.60 -4.44 -1.76
CA GLY A 28 -18.85 -5.18 -1.46
C GLY A 28 -19.31 -6.19 -2.53
N ASP A 29 -18.70 -6.20 -3.72
CA ASP A 29 -18.95 -7.12 -4.84
C ASP A 29 -17.97 -8.31 -4.88
N GLY A 30 -16.96 -8.31 -4.01
CA GLY A 30 -16.03 -9.43 -3.82
C GLY A 30 -15.00 -9.63 -4.93
N GLN A 31 -14.89 -8.70 -5.90
CA GLN A 31 -13.82 -8.70 -6.90
C GLN A 31 -12.76 -7.67 -6.49
N PRO A 32 -11.53 -8.09 -6.11
CA PRO A 32 -10.48 -7.15 -5.76
C PRO A 32 -10.08 -6.35 -6.99
N ASP A 33 -10.33 -5.04 -6.94
CA ASP A 33 -9.68 -4.11 -7.84
C ASP A 33 -8.19 -4.08 -7.52
N LEU A 34 -7.37 -4.41 -8.51
CA LEU A 34 -5.91 -4.44 -8.39
C LEU A 34 -5.35 -3.10 -7.92
N LEU A 35 -5.96 -1.98 -8.34
CA LEU A 35 -5.54 -0.66 -7.88
C LEU A 35 -5.82 -0.52 -6.38
N ALA A 36 -7.03 -0.85 -5.93
CA ALA A 36 -7.39 -0.79 -4.51
C ALA A 36 -6.49 -1.71 -3.65
N ALA A 37 -6.19 -2.93 -4.12
CA ALA A 37 -5.26 -3.83 -3.43
C ALA A 37 -3.84 -3.25 -3.35
N THR A 38 -3.40 -2.56 -4.40
CA THR A 38 -2.09 -1.88 -4.45
C THR A 38 -2.05 -0.71 -3.47
N GLU A 39 -3.06 0.15 -3.48
CA GLU A 39 -3.21 1.29 -2.56
C GLU A 39 -3.25 0.83 -1.10
N ARG A 40 -4.02 -0.21 -0.79
CA ARG A 40 -4.07 -0.77 0.57
C ARG A 40 -2.77 -1.46 0.97
N ASN A 41 -2.00 -1.97 0.01
CA ASN A 41 -0.66 -2.48 0.29
C ASN A 41 0.27 -1.34 0.70
N VAL A 42 0.25 -0.20 -0.01
CA VAL A 42 1.01 1.00 0.37
C VAL A 42 0.69 1.42 1.81
N VAL A 43 -0.60 1.53 2.17
CA VAL A 43 -1.03 1.89 3.53
C VAL A 43 -0.55 0.86 4.57
N LEU A 44 -0.63 -0.44 4.27
CA LEU A 44 -0.14 -1.50 5.14
C LEU A 44 1.38 -1.38 5.38
N GLN A 45 2.17 -1.15 4.33
CA GLN A 45 3.62 -0.99 4.49
C GLN A 45 3.99 0.29 5.24
N MET A 46 3.25 1.37 5.04
CA MET A 46 3.40 2.58 5.85
C MET A 46 3.15 2.28 7.34
N SER A 47 2.10 1.52 7.67
CA SER A 47 1.84 1.09 9.06
C SER A 47 2.99 0.27 9.65
N HIS A 48 3.54 -0.68 8.88
CA HIS A 48 4.71 -1.45 9.30
C HIS A 48 5.92 -0.55 9.59
N LEU A 49 6.22 0.39 8.68
CA LEU A 49 7.30 1.36 8.87
C LEU A 49 7.06 2.24 10.10
N ASN A 50 5.83 2.73 10.29
CA ASN A 50 5.47 3.56 11.44
C ASN A 50 5.67 2.81 12.78
N SER A 51 5.48 1.49 12.80
CA SER A 51 5.72 0.66 13.98
C SER A 51 7.20 0.31 14.23
N HIS A 52 8.08 0.51 13.24
CA HIS A 52 9.48 0.15 13.37
C HIS A 52 10.23 1.16 14.26
N PRO A 53 10.95 0.73 15.32
CA PRO A 53 11.51 1.65 16.33
C PRO A 53 12.37 2.78 15.77
N ALA A 54 13.22 2.49 14.78
CA ALA A 54 14.10 3.49 14.17
C ALA A 54 13.34 4.56 13.35
N VAL A 55 12.19 4.21 12.79
CA VAL A 55 11.34 5.12 12.01
C VAL A 55 10.45 5.92 12.96
N ALA A 56 9.80 5.23 13.91
CA ALA A 56 8.95 5.84 14.93
C ALA A 56 9.69 6.94 15.72
N ALA A 57 10.94 6.66 16.14
CA ALA A 57 11.75 7.62 16.87
C ALA A 57 12.03 8.91 16.06
N ARG A 58 12.30 8.77 14.75
CA ARG A 58 12.62 9.90 13.87
C ARG A 58 11.37 10.68 13.44
N LEU A 59 10.24 9.99 13.24
CA LEU A 59 8.93 10.64 13.03
C LEU A 59 8.53 11.46 14.26
N ALA A 60 8.67 10.90 15.46
CA ALA A 60 8.35 11.60 16.71
C ALA A 60 9.26 12.81 16.97
N ALA A 61 10.51 12.75 16.50
CA ALA A 61 11.45 13.87 16.54
C ALA A 61 11.17 14.94 15.47
N GLY A 62 10.34 14.66 14.45
CA GLY A 62 10.14 15.53 13.30
C GLY A 62 11.32 15.55 12.32
N ASP A 63 12.21 14.56 12.37
CA ASP A 63 13.40 14.49 11.53
C ASP A 63 13.09 13.97 10.12
N ILE A 64 11.95 13.29 9.95
CA ILE A 64 11.51 12.70 8.69
C ILE A 64 9.99 12.81 8.58
N ASP A 65 9.52 12.82 7.33
CA ASP A 65 8.12 12.64 6.97
C ASP A 65 7.92 11.28 6.29
N MET A 66 6.67 10.80 6.27
CA MET A 66 6.29 9.56 5.61
C MET A 66 5.26 9.83 4.52
N HIS A 67 5.55 9.32 3.33
CA HIS A 67 4.67 9.42 2.16
C HIS A 67 4.50 8.04 1.52
N GLY A 68 3.29 7.75 1.04
CA GLY A 68 3.00 6.53 0.28
C GLY A 68 2.38 6.89 -1.06
N TRP A 69 3.00 6.45 -2.15
CA TRP A 69 2.60 6.81 -3.51
C TRP A 69 2.33 5.57 -4.36
N VAL A 70 1.46 5.72 -5.36
CA VAL A 70 1.24 4.76 -6.44
C VAL A 70 1.59 5.43 -7.76
N TYR A 71 2.50 4.80 -8.51
CA TYR A 71 2.88 5.22 -9.85
C TYR A 71 2.07 4.46 -10.90
N HIS A 72 1.31 5.18 -11.71
CA HIS A 72 0.46 4.62 -12.77
C HIS A 72 1.28 4.47 -14.06
N ILE A 73 1.88 3.29 -14.26
CA ILE A 73 2.82 3.04 -15.37
C ILE A 73 2.27 3.44 -16.75
N GLY A 74 0.96 3.24 -16.97
CA GLY A 74 0.34 3.53 -18.27
C GLY A 74 0.22 5.02 -18.59
N SER A 75 -0.10 5.86 -17.61
CA SER A 75 -0.29 7.31 -17.80
C SER A 75 0.92 8.15 -17.37
N GLY A 76 1.76 7.60 -16.50
CA GLY A 76 2.85 8.32 -15.84
C GLY A 76 2.41 9.14 -14.62
N ASP A 77 1.12 9.08 -14.25
CA ASP A 77 0.59 9.81 -13.10
C ASP A 77 1.09 9.23 -11.78
N VAL A 78 1.10 10.05 -10.74
CA VAL A 78 1.36 9.64 -9.36
C VAL A 78 0.22 10.06 -8.47
N THR A 79 -0.30 9.11 -7.68
CA THR A 79 -1.24 9.41 -6.61
C THR A 79 -0.56 9.21 -5.26
N ALA A 80 -0.88 10.07 -4.29
CA ALA A 80 -0.37 10.01 -2.93
C ALA A 80 -1.47 9.73 -1.93
N TYR A 81 -1.16 8.95 -0.90
CA TYR A 81 -2.04 8.71 0.22
C TYR A 81 -2.19 9.96 1.07
N ASP A 82 -3.43 10.38 1.28
CA ASP A 82 -3.84 11.39 2.24
C ASP A 82 -4.51 10.72 3.44
N ALA A 83 -3.88 10.87 4.60
CA ALA A 83 -4.35 10.27 5.85
C ALA A 83 -5.61 10.95 6.41
N GLU A 84 -5.88 12.21 6.04
CA GLU A 84 -7.08 12.92 6.52
C GLU A 84 -8.34 12.39 5.84
N SER A 85 -8.27 12.14 4.52
CA SER A 85 -9.38 11.62 3.72
C SER A 85 -9.40 10.08 3.57
N ASP A 86 -8.37 9.38 4.06
CA ASP A 86 -8.11 7.95 3.82
C ASP A 86 -8.20 7.56 2.33
N SER A 87 -7.67 8.44 1.47
CA SER A 87 -7.80 8.31 0.01
C SER A 87 -6.50 8.63 -0.73
N PHE A 88 -6.42 8.20 -1.98
CA PHE A 88 -5.31 8.54 -2.87
C PHE A 88 -5.68 9.70 -3.77
N THR A 89 -4.86 10.75 -3.77
CA THR A 89 -5.09 11.97 -4.56
C THR A 89 -3.94 12.20 -5.53
N SER A 90 -4.23 12.75 -6.71
CA SER A 90 -3.20 13.04 -7.71
C SER A 90 -2.24 14.10 -7.18
N ILE A 91 -0.94 13.81 -7.23
CA ILE A 91 0.11 14.81 -6.98
C ILE A 91 0.57 15.37 -8.32
N SER A 92 -0.21 16.30 -8.86
CA SER A 92 0.24 17.09 -10.00
C SER A 92 1.14 18.22 -9.50
N ALA A 93 2.27 18.41 -10.18
CA ALA A 93 3.14 19.58 -10.01
C ALA A 93 2.47 20.86 -10.54
#